data_AF-A0A522W7W8-F1
#
_entry.id   AF-A0A522W7W8-F1
#
_cell.length_a   1.000
_cell.length_b   1.000
_cell.length_c   1.000
_cell.angle_alpha   90.00
_cell.angle_beta   90.00
_cell.angle_gamma   90.00
#
_symmetry.space_group_name_H-M   'P 1'
#
loop_
_entity.id
_entity.type
_entity.pdbx_description
1 polymer ?
#
loop_
_entity_poly.entity_id
_entity_poly.type
_entity_poly.pdbx_seq_one_letter_code
_entity_poly.pdbx_strand_id
1 'polypeptide(L)'
;MKKDAKKIGIKKKKSIELNDVLVAVNDGFNVMEERFRGVDKRFETIDMRFEMVDKRFDEVDKRFEHVDERFRQVFTILDGHTKKLEGLEQERLFSFHAVHRLEKEIERMKKHLHMN
;
A
#
# COMPACT_ATOMS: atom_id res chain seq x y z
N MET A 1 -0.02 -80.64 62.34
CA MET A 1 0.47 -80.01 61.09
C MET A 1 -0.44 -78.84 60.76
N LYS A 2 0.00 -77.60 61.00
CA LYS A 2 -0.76 -76.37 60.72
C LYS A 2 -0.63 -76.03 59.23
N LYS A 3 -1.75 -75.84 58.54
CA LYS A 3 -1.76 -75.34 57.16
C LYS A 3 -1.99 -73.83 57.22
N ASP A 4 -0.93 -73.06 56.99
CA ASP A 4 -1.01 -71.60 56.93
C ASP A 4 -1.60 -71.17 55.58
N ALA A 5 -2.88 -70.80 55.58
CA ALA A 5 -3.54 -70.19 54.42
C ALA A 5 -3.15 -68.71 54.35
N LYS A 6 -2.26 -68.36 53.41
CA LYS A 6 -1.86 -66.99 53.11
C LYS A 6 -3.07 -66.20 52.59
N LYS A 7 -3.61 -65.29 53.41
CA LYS A 7 -4.70 -64.37 53.04
C LYS A 7 -4.20 -63.43 51.94
N ILE A 8 -4.59 -63.67 50.69
CA ILE A 8 -4.27 -62.80 49.56
C ILE A 8 -5.17 -61.57 49.66
N GLY A 9 -4.62 -60.43 50.08
CA GLY A 9 -5.33 -59.16 50.10
C GLY A 9 -5.57 -58.66 48.68
N ILE A 10 -6.81 -58.78 48.19
CA ILE A 10 -7.22 -58.16 46.92
C ILE A 10 -7.36 -56.65 47.19
N LYS A 11 -6.44 -55.83 46.64
CA LYS A 11 -6.61 -54.37 46.64
C LYS A 11 -7.86 -54.04 45.80
N LYS A 12 -8.93 -53.54 46.43
CA LYS A 12 -10.08 -52.98 45.70
C LYS A 12 -9.57 -51.87 44.79
N LYS A 13 -9.80 -52.00 43.49
CA LYS A 13 -9.56 -50.93 42.50
C LYS A 13 -10.48 -49.76 42.87
N LYS A 14 -9.96 -48.54 42.95
CA LYS A 14 -10.76 -47.32 43.21
C LYS A 14 -11.86 -47.24 42.14
N SER A 15 -13.13 -47.38 42.51
CA SER A 15 -14.24 -47.12 41.59
C SER A 15 -14.27 -45.62 41.34
N ILE A 16 -14.30 -45.23 40.07
CA ILE A 16 -14.62 -43.86 39.68
C ILE A 16 -16.15 -43.80 39.74
N GLU A 17 -16.69 -42.92 40.57
CA GLU A 17 -18.13 -42.73 40.68
C GLU A 17 -18.60 -41.81 39.54
N LEU A 18 -19.87 -41.94 39.12
CA LEU A 18 -20.44 -41.08 38.07
C LEU A 18 -20.27 -39.58 38.36
N ASN A 19 -20.30 -39.21 39.65
CA ASN A 19 -20.06 -37.83 40.10
C ASN A 19 -18.64 -37.33 39.80
N ASP A 20 -17.63 -38.19 39.89
CA ASP A 20 -16.23 -37.82 39.58
C ASP A 20 -16.08 -37.48 38.10
N VAL A 21 -16.76 -38.23 37.23
CA VAL A 21 -16.80 -37.97 35.79
C VAL A 21 -17.53 -36.66 35.48
N LEU A 22 -18.67 -36.41 36.14
CA LEU A 22 -19.44 -35.18 35.96
C LEU A 22 -18.63 -33.93 36.32
N VAL A 23 -17.89 -33.98 37.45
CA VAL A 23 -17.01 -32.88 37.87
C VAL A 23 -15.90 -32.66 36.83
N ALA A 24 -15.22 -33.72 36.40
CA ALA A 24 -14.15 -33.61 35.41
C ALA A 24 -14.63 -33.03 34.06
N VAL A 25 -15.84 -33.41 33.63
CA VAL A 25 -16.46 -32.87 32.41
C VAL A 25 -16.80 -31.38 32.58
N ASN A 26 -17.40 -31.00 33.71
CA ASN A 26 -17.73 -29.61 34.01
C ASN A 26 -16.48 -28.72 34.07
N ASP A 27 -15.41 -29.19 34.71
CA ASP A 27 -14.12 -28.49 34.74
C ASP A 27 -13.54 -28.34 33.32
N GLY A 28 -13.65 -29.38 32.49
CA GLY A 28 -13.29 -29.34 31.09
C GLY A 28 -14.04 -28.26 30.30
N PHE A 29 -15.36 -28.12 30.53
CA PHE A 29 -16.17 -27.06 29.92
C PHE A 29 -15.78 -25.67 30.41
N ASN A 30 -15.52 -25.49 31.71
CA ASN A 30 -15.07 -24.20 32.25
C ASN A 30 -13.75 -23.76 31.63
N VAL A 31 -12.78 -24.67 31.51
CA VAL A 31 -11.49 -24.38 30.84
C VAL A 31 -11.70 -24.05 29.36
N MET A 32 -12.63 -24.73 28.70
CA MET A 32 -12.98 -24.46 27.30
C MET A 32 -13.59 -23.05 27.14
N GLU A 33 -14.51 -22.66 28.02
CA GLU A 33 -15.14 -21.34 28.01
C GLU A 33 -14.10 -20.22 28.19
N GLU A 34 -13.18 -20.38 29.15
CA GLU A 34 -12.09 -19.41 29.35
C GLU A 34 -11.17 -19.30 28.13
N ARG A 35 -10.89 -20.42 27.45
CA ARG A 35 -10.13 -20.39 26.20
C ARG A 35 -10.88 -19.66 25.09
N PHE A 36 -12.18 -19.87 24.95
CA PHE A 36 -12.99 -19.16 23.95
C PHE A 36 -13.06 -17.66 24.23
N ARG A 37 -13.25 -17.24 25.49
CA ARG A 37 -13.15 -15.82 25.87
C ARG A 37 -11.79 -15.21 25.51
N GLY A 38 -10.72 -15.99 25.65
CA GLY A 38 -9.38 -15.59 25.21
C GLY A 38 -9.24 -15.46 23.69
N VAL A 39 -9.97 -16.28 22.92
CA VAL A 39 -10.04 -16.18 21.46
C VAL A 39 -10.83 -14.94 21.04
N ASP A 40 -11.97 -14.67 21.66
CA ASP A 40 -12.82 -13.51 21.35
C ASP A 40 -12.03 -12.20 21.53
N LYS A 41 -11.33 -12.03 22.65
CA LYS A 41 -10.45 -10.86 22.90
C LYS A 41 -9.36 -10.68 21.85
N ARG A 42 -8.82 -11.78 21.32
CA ARG A 42 -7.83 -11.74 20.25
C ARG A 42 -8.46 -11.28 18.93
N PHE A 43 -9.68 -11.71 18.64
CA PHE A 43 -10.41 -11.25 17.45
C PHE A 43 -10.77 -9.77 17.55
N GLU A 44 -11.26 -9.29 18.70
CA GLU A 44 -11.48 -7.84 18.92
C GLU A 44 -10.20 -7.02 18.66
N THR A 45 -9.05 -7.54 19.10
CA THR A 45 -7.75 -6.90 18.85
C THR A 45 -7.39 -6.90 17.36
N ILE A 46 -7.72 -7.99 16.64
CA ILE A 46 -7.49 -8.09 15.20
C ILE A 46 -8.38 -7.08 14.45
N ASP A 47 -9.65 -6.96 14.83
CA ASP A 47 -10.60 -6.03 14.22
C ASP A 47 -10.12 -4.59 14.36
N MET A 48 -9.71 -4.18 15.56
CA MET A 48 -9.11 -2.85 15.79
C MET A 48 -7.86 -2.60 14.93
N ARG A 49 -7.05 -3.63 14.68
CA ARG A 49 -5.87 -3.50 13.82
C ARG A 49 -6.27 -3.34 12.36
N PHE A 50 -7.32 -4.03 11.89
CA PHE A 50 -7.82 -3.87 10.54
C PHE A 50 -8.41 -2.47 10.32
N GLU A 51 -9.18 -1.94 11.28
CA GLU A 51 -9.67 -0.55 11.20
C GLU A 51 -8.51 0.47 11.10
N MET A 52 -7.40 0.24 11.81
CA MET A 52 -6.21 1.08 11.69
C MET A 52 -5.52 0.93 10.33
N VAL A 53 -5.53 -0.28 9.75
CA VAL A 53 -5.00 -0.52 8.40
C VAL A 53 -5.84 0.22 7.37
N ASP A 54 -7.17 0.16 7.46
CA ASP A 54 -8.09 0.85 6.54
C ASP A 54 -7.85 2.36 6.57
N LYS A 55 -7.75 2.97 7.76
CA LYS A 55 -7.43 4.41 7.90
C LYS A 55 -6.10 4.78 7.24
N ARG A 56 -5.09 3.90 7.33
CA ARG A 56 -3.80 4.14 6.68
C ARG A 56 -3.90 4.04 5.16
N PHE A 57 -4.75 3.16 4.63
CA PHE A 57 -5.01 3.10 3.19
C PHE A 57 -5.74 4.36 2.71
N ASP A 58 -6.73 4.86 3.45
CA ASP A 58 -7.40 6.14 3.12
C ASP A 58 -6.40 7.31 3.05
N GLU A 59 -5.41 7.35 3.95
CA GLU A 59 -4.34 8.35 3.93
C GLU A 59 -3.41 8.19 2.73
N VAL A 60 -3.13 6.95 2.33
CA VAL A 60 -2.32 6.64 1.14
C VAL A 60 -3.04 7.09 -0.12
N ASP A 61 -4.34 6.82 -0.23
CA ASP A 61 -5.15 7.22 -1.39
C ASP A 61 -5.17 8.74 -1.57
N LYS A 62 -5.40 9.50 -0.49
CA LYS A 62 -5.32 10.98 -0.52
C LYS A 62 -3.96 11.50 -0.98
N ARG A 63 -2.87 10.82 -0.60
CA ARG A 63 -1.52 11.20 -1.06
C ARG A 63 -1.34 10.93 -2.54
N PHE A 64 -1.89 9.84 -3.07
CA PHE A 64 -1.85 9.55 -4.50
C PHE A 64 -2.69 10.55 -5.30
N GLU A 65 -3.88 10.92 -4.84
CA GLU A 65 -4.69 11.98 -5.46
C GLU A 65 -3.92 13.32 -5.57
N HIS A 66 -3.18 13.69 -4.51
CA HIS A 66 -2.35 14.89 -4.53
C HIS A 66 -1.16 14.77 -5.51
N VAL A 67 -0.55 13.59 -5.63
CA VAL A 67 0.52 13.33 -6.60
C VAL A 67 -0.02 13.44 -8.03
N ASP A 68 -1.21 12.89 -8.31
CA ASP A 68 -1.86 12.97 -9.62
C ASP A 68 -2.18 14.42 -10.01
N GLU A 69 -2.65 15.24 -9.07
CA GLU A 69 -2.85 16.67 -9.28
C GLU A 69 -1.55 17.37 -9.68
N ARG A 70 -0.45 17.10 -8.95
CA ARG A 70 0.87 17.68 -9.28
C ARG A 70 1.34 17.23 -10.66
N PHE A 71 1.15 15.97 -11.04
CA PHE A 71 1.50 15.50 -12.38
C PHE A 71 0.67 16.18 -13.47
N ARG A 72 -0.64 16.36 -13.27
CA ARG A 72 -1.50 17.10 -14.20
C ARG A 72 -1.02 18.54 -14.42
N GLN A 73 -0.58 19.21 -13.35
CA GLN A 73 0.00 20.55 -13.45
C GLN A 73 1.30 20.55 -14.25
N VAL A 74 2.20 19.59 -14.00
CA VAL A 74 3.46 19.44 -14.76
C VAL A 74 3.18 19.19 -16.25
N PHE A 75 2.26 18.30 -16.59
CA PHE A 75 1.88 18.05 -17.99
C PHE A 75 1.35 19.30 -18.68
N THR A 76 0.52 20.08 -17.99
CA THR A 76 -0.01 21.34 -18.51
C THR A 76 1.10 22.36 -18.79
N ILE A 77 2.07 22.49 -17.87
CA ILE A 77 3.21 23.38 -18.05
C ILE A 77 4.07 22.93 -19.24
N LEU A 78 4.33 21.62 -19.34
CA LEU A 78 5.13 21.06 -20.43
C LEU A 78 4.45 21.26 -21.79
N ASP A 79 3.14 21.05 -21.90
CA ASP A 79 2.37 21.32 -23.12
C ASP A 79 2.47 22.81 -23.52
N GLY A 80 2.35 23.72 -22.56
CA GLY A 80 2.57 25.15 -22.78
C GLY A 80 3.98 25.47 -23.27
N HIS A 81 5.00 24.83 -22.69
CA HIS A 81 6.38 24.99 -23.13
C HIS A 81 6.62 24.45 -24.54
N THR A 82 6.05 23.29 -24.89
CA THR A 82 6.11 22.71 -26.24
C THR A 82 5.55 23.70 -27.26
N LYS A 83 4.35 24.24 -27.02
CA LYS A 83 3.72 25.24 -27.91
C LYS A 83 4.56 26.51 -28.05
N LYS A 84 5.15 26.99 -26.95
CA LYS A 84 6.03 28.17 -26.98
C LYS A 84 7.29 27.91 -27.81
N LEU A 85 7.89 26.73 -27.70
CA LEU A 85 9.05 26.34 -28.49
C LEU A 85 8.72 26.25 -29.98
N GLU A 86 7.57 25.68 -30.34
CA GLU A 86 7.09 25.67 -31.72
C GLU A 86 6.90 27.09 -32.29
N GLY A 87 6.34 28.01 -31.50
CA GLY A 87 6.19 29.40 -31.90
C GLY A 87 7.54 30.11 -32.13
N LEU A 88 8.50 29.91 -31.22
CA LEU A 88 9.85 30.47 -31.35
C LEU A 88 10.59 29.90 -32.57
N GLU A 89 10.39 28.62 -32.87
CA GLU A 89 10.94 27.96 -34.05
C GLU A 89 10.42 28.60 -35.35
N GLN A 90 9.11 28.86 -35.43
CA GLN A 90 8.50 29.53 -36.57
C GLN A 90 8.99 30.96 -36.74
N GLU A 91 9.08 31.73 -35.65
CA GLU A 91 9.59 33.10 -35.66
C GLU A 91 11.06 33.15 -36.09
N ARG A 92 11.88 32.20 -35.59
CA ARG A 92 13.29 32.04 -35.99
C ARG A 92 13.38 31.79 -37.50
N LEU A 93 12.57 30.89 -38.03
CA LEU A 93 12.58 30.55 -39.45
C LEU A 93 12.16 31.75 -40.30
N PHE A 94 11.11 32.49 -39.90
CA PHE A 94 10.70 33.72 -40.60
C PHE A 94 11.82 34.76 -40.62
N SER A 95 12.43 35.01 -39.46
CA SER A 95 13.50 35.98 -39.29
C SER A 95 14.73 35.62 -40.12
N PHE A 96 15.10 34.33 -40.16
CA PHE A 96 16.18 33.82 -41.01
C PHE A 96 15.96 34.17 -42.49
N HIS A 97 14.75 33.95 -43.01
CA HIS A 97 14.42 34.31 -44.39
C HIS A 97 14.40 35.82 -44.63
N ALA A 98 13.96 36.62 -43.65
CA ALA A 98 13.98 38.07 -43.75
C ALA A 98 15.40 38.62 -43.81
N VAL A 99 16.29 38.15 -42.92
CA VAL A 99 17.71 38.52 -42.90
C VAL A 99 18.39 38.14 -44.21
N HIS A 100 18.20 36.91 -44.68
CA HIS A 100 18.80 36.46 -45.94
C HIS A 100 18.34 37.27 -47.17
N ARG A 101 17.09 37.77 -47.19
CA ARG A 101 16.65 38.71 -48.24
C ARG A 101 17.37 40.05 -48.15
N LEU A 102 17.46 40.63 -46.94
CA LEU A 102 18.16 41.90 -46.71
C LEU A 102 19.64 41.81 -47.09
N GLU A 103 20.31 40.70 -46.75
CA GLU A 103 21.70 40.44 -47.14
C GLU A 103 21.87 40.48 -48.66
N LYS A 104 20.96 39.87 -49.43
CA LYS A 104 20.99 39.89 -50.90
C LYS A 104 20.76 41.30 -51.47
N GLU A 105 19.86 42.08 -50.90
CA GLU A 105 19.63 43.46 -51.34
C GLU A 105 20.82 44.35 -51.06
N ILE A 106 21.44 44.22 -49.88
CA ILE A 106 22.67 44.92 -49.52
C ILE A 106 23.78 44.61 -50.52
N GLU A 107 23.95 43.34 -50.88
CA GLU A 107 24.98 42.93 -51.85
C GLU A 107 24.74 43.54 -53.25
N ARG A 108 23.48 43.63 -53.69
CA ARG A 108 23.12 44.31 -54.95
C ARG A 108 23.42 45.81 -54.89
N MET A 109 23.05 46.49 -53.81
CA MET A 109 23.30 47.92 -53.61
C MET A 109 24.81 48.22 -53.60
N LYS A 110 25.60 47.40 -52.90
CA LYS A 110 27.06 47.52 -52.88
C LYS A 110 27.65 47.42 -54.28
N LYS A 111 27.19 46.49 -55.12
CA LYS A 111 27.66 46.36 -56.50
C LYS A 111 27.34 47.59 -57.36
N HIS A 112 26.15 48.18 -57.23
CA HIS A 112 25.79 49.40 -57.96
C HIS A 112 26.65 50.60 -57.55
N LEU A 113 26.99 50.74 -56.26
CA LEU A 113 27.86 51.83 -55.78
C LEU A 113 29.30 51.77 -56.30
N HIS A 114 29.82 50.58 -56.64
CA HIS A 114 31.18 50.42 -57.18
C HIS A 114 31.25 50.54 -58.71
N MET A 115 30.12 50.63 -59.42
CA MET A 115 30.06 50.74 -60.89
C MET A 115 29.84 52.17 -61.40
N ASN A 116 29.59 53.14 -60.52
CA ASN A 116 29.45 54.57 -60.84
C ASN A 116 30.66 55.35 -60.31
#